data_AF-A0A7Z8VHV3-F1
#
_entry.id   AF-A0A7Z8VHV3-F1
#
_cell.length_a   1.000
_cell.length_b   1.000
_cell.length_c   1.000
_cell.angle_alpha   90.00
_cell.angle_beta   90.00
_cell.angle_gamma   90.00
#
_symmetry.space_group_name_H-M   'P 1'
#
loop_
_entity.id
_entity.type
_entity.pdbx_description
1 polymer ?
#
loop_
_entity_poly.entity_id
_entity_poly.type
_entity_poly.pdbx_seq_one_letter_code
_entity_poly.pdbx_strand_id
1 'polypeptide(L)'
;MHQHCVFQLLNNWETSDKELIVPNKTFITNQLVNWTLSDPVTRIVIQLGISYGADIDLAYRTIEEAVCSTPFVLEDPEPNIYFQGFGDSSLDFSIRVYVSEPAYRMRVTHDLHVRLLKALRKQGIEIPFPQRELHVHSLSTALADK
;
A
#
# COMPACT_ATOMS: atom_id res chain seq x y z
N MET A 1 -54.86 -18.48 -8.32
CA MET A 1 -53.84 -19.23 -9.08
C MET A 1 -52.66 -18.28 -9.26
N HIS A 2 -51.76 -18.11 -8.30
CA HIS A 2 -50.63 -19.00 -7.98
C HIS A 2 -49.89 -19.53 -9.21
N GLN A 3 -48.81 -18.85 -9.60
CA GLN A 3 -47.50 -19.49 -9.66
C GLN A 3 -46.38 -18.46 -9.55
N HIS A 4 -45.52 -18.68 -8.57
CA HIS A 4 -44.28 -17.97 -8.29
C HIS A 4 -43.26 -18.18 -9.42
N CYS A 5 -42.45 -17.17 -9.71
CA CYS A 5 -41.11 -17.39 -10.25
C CYS A 5 -40.14 -16.46 -9.54
N VAL A 6 -39.42 -17.07 -8.60
CA VAL A 6 -38.31 -16.54 -7.85
C VAL A 6 -37.08 -16.51 -8.77
N PHE A 7 -36.38 -15.38 -8.88
CA PHE A 7 -35.02 -15.37 -9.41
C PHE A 7 -34.06 -15.58 -8.23
N GLN A 8 -33.57 -16.81 -8.13
CA GLN A 8 -32.52 -17.34 -7.27
C GLN A 8 -31.62 -18.14 -8.23
N LEU A 9 -30.30 -18.25 -8.10
CA LEU A 9 -29.28 -17.94 -7.09
C LEU A 9 -27.92 -18.23 -7.77
N LEU A 10 -26.81 -17.89 -7.11
CA LEU A 10 -25.85 -18.87 -6.56
C LEU A 10 -24.48 -18.20 -6.39
N ASN A 11 -24.16 -17.84 -5.16
CA ASN A 11 -22.75 -17.74 -4.77
C ASN A 11 -22.22 -19.17 -4.76
N ASN A 12 -21.43 -19.55 -5.76
CA ASN A 12 -20.57 -20.72 -5.68
C ASN A 12 -19.13 -20.23 -5.62
N TRP A 13 -18.57 -20.26 -4.41
CA TRP A 13 -17.14 -20.11 -4.20
C TRP A 13 -16.53 -21.45 -4.58
N GLU A 14 -15.95 -21.57 -5.77
CA GLU A 14 -14.73 -22.34 -6.09
C GLU A 14 -14.41 -22.13 -7.58
N THR A 15 -13.30 -21.43 -7.84
CA THR A 15 -12.49 -21.52 -9.06
C THR A 15 -13.05 -20.95 -10.38
N SER A 16 -12.37 -19.90 -10.83
CA SER A 16 -12.22 -19.44 -12.22
C SER A 16 -13.43 -18.84 -12.96
N ASP A 17 -13.31 -17.52 -13.17
CA ASP A 17 -13.65 -16.77 -14.38
C ASP A 17 -15.00 -17.01 -15.06
N LYS A 18 -15.88 -16.04 -14.81
CA LYS A 18 -17.02 -15.52 -15.60
C LYS A 18 -18.40 -15.96 -15.10
N GLU A 19 -19.20 -14.99 -14.67
CA GLU A 19 -20.66 -15.09 -14.70
C GLU A 19 -21.33 -13.93 -15.42
N LEU A 20 -22.36 -14.33 -16.16
CA LEU A 20 -22.98 -13.75 -17.34
C LEU A 20 -24.19 -12.87 -16.95
N ILE A 21 -24.21 -11.61 -17.39
CA ILE A 21 -25.36 -10.72 -17.20
C ILE A 21 -26.32 -10.89 -18.38
N VAL A 22 -27.56 -11.34 -18.12
CA VAL A 22 -28.65 -11.32 -19.11
C VAL A 22 -29.40 -9.99 -19.00
N PRO A 23 -29.39 -9.13 -20.03
CA PRO A 23 -30.01 -7.81 -19.93
C PRO A 23 -31.53 -7.93 -20.12
N ASN A 24 -32.28 -7.30 -19.22
CA ASN A 24 -33.70 -7.08 -19.46
C ASN A 24 -33.85 -6.16 -20.68
N LYS A 25 -34.46 -6.68 -21.74
CA LYS A 25 -34.82 -5.94 -22.95
C LYS A 25 -35.73 -4.76 -22.60
N THR A 26 -35.23 -3.52 -22.62
CA THR A 26 -35.95 -2.37 -23.23
C THR A 26 -35.05 -1.12 -23.42
N PHE A 27 -35.05 -0.61 -24.66
CA PHE A 27 -34.69 0.76 -25.13
C PHE A 27 -33.22 1.25 -25.24
N ILE A 28 -32.64 0.96 -26.41
CA ILE A 28 -32.06 1.85 -27.47
C ILE A 28 -31.39 3.21 -27.09
N THR A 29 -30.09 3.26 -27.46
CA THR A 29 -29.19 4.40 -27.78
C THR A 29 -28.95 5.52 -26.76
N ASN A 30 -27.87 5.36 -26.00
CA ASN A 30 -26.70 6.23 -26.13
C ASN A 30 -25.48 5.36 -25.84
N GLN A 31 -24.34 5.61 -26.49
CA GLN A 31 -23.11 4.86 -26.28
C GLN A 31 -22.80 4.77 -24.77
N LEU A 32 -23.02 3.60 -24.18
CA LEU A 32 -22.44 3.28 -22.90
C LEU A 32 -20.96 3.07 -23.21
N VAL A 33 -20.15 4.13 -23.13
CA VAL A 33 -18.70 3.96 -23.01
C VAL A 33 -18.55 3.02 -21.83
N ASN A 34 -18.08 1.81 -22.12
CA ASN A 34 -17.93 0.77 -21.13
C ASN A 34 -16.79 1.21 -20.20
N TRP A 35 -17.11 1.80 -19.05
CA TRP A 35 -16.12 2.06 -17.98
C TRP A 35 -15.70 0.74 -17.27
N THR A 36 -16.29 -0.38 -17.66
CA THR A 36 -16.16 -1.69 -16.98
C THR A 36 -15.29 -2.69 -17.76
N LEU A 37 -14.33 -2.17 -18.53
CA LEU A 37 -13.18 -2.93 -19.01
C LEU A 37 -11.88 -2.15 -18.76
N SER A 38 -11.84 -1.40 -17.65
CA SER A 38 -10.64 -0.72 -17.21
C SER A 38 -9.70 -1.78 -16.66
N ASP A 39 -8.49 -1.89 -17.22
CA ASP A 39 -7.47 -2.88 -16.88
C ASP A 39 -7.37 -3.17 -15.37
N PRO A 40 -6.97 -4.38 -14.95
CA PRO A 40 -6.84 -4.77 -13.54
C PRO A 40 -5.61 -4.12 -12.84
N VAL A 41 -5.38 -2.83 -13.12
CA VAL A 41 -4.35 -2.00 -12.51
C VAL A 41 -4.61 -1.91 -11.01
N THR A 42 -3.74 -2.58 -10.26
CA THR A 42 -3.85 -2.67 -8.81
C THR A 42 -2.89 -1.67 -8.17
N ARG A 43 -3.44 -0.78 -7.35
CA ARG A 43 -2.61 0.13 -6.54
C ARG A 43 -2.07 -0.59 -5.29
N ILE A 44 -0.77 -0.44 -5.07
CA ILE A 44 -0.06 -0.89 -3.87
C ILE A 44 0.42 0.36 -3.12
N VAL A 45 0.27 0.35 -1.80
CA VAL A 45 0.72 1.43 -0.92
C VAL A 45 1.71 0.84 0.09
N ILE A 46 2.92 1.37 0.10
CA ILE A 46 3.98 1.02 1.05
C ILE A 46 4.16 2.20 2.00
N GLN A 47 4.20 1.90 3.29
CA GLN A 47 4.53 2.87 4.33
C GLN A 47 5.97 2.66 4.76
N LEU A 48 6.74 3.73 4.80
CA LEU A 48 8.16 3.70 5.14
C LEU A 48 8.46 4.82 6.12
N GLY A 49 9.04 4.47 7.27
CA GLY A 49 9.59 5.43 8.22
C GLY A 49 11.12 5.47 8.10
N ILE A 50 11.71 6.65 8.05
CA ILE A 50 13.17 6.86 8.15
C ILE A 50 13.52 7.69 9.39
N SER A 51 14.77 7.64 9.83
CA SER A 51 15.23 8.38 11.01
C SER A 51 15.14 9.90 10.78
N TYR A 52 14.84 10.66 11.83
CA TYR A 52 14.83 12.13 11.81
C TYR A 52 16.19 12.75 11.43
N GLY A 53 17.29 12.02 11.62
CA GLY A 53 18.63 12.47 11.26
C GLY A 53 18.99 12.26 9.78
N ALA A 54 18.11 11.65 8.98
CA ALA A 54 18.39 11.38 7.57
C ALA A 54 18.23 12.64 6.70
N ASP A 55 19.05 12.74 5.65
CA ASP A 55 18.86 13.73 4.59
C ASP A 55 17.61 13.37 3.76
N ILE A 56 16.62 14.26 3.77
CA ILE A 56 15.32 14.05 3.12
C ILE A 56 15.46 13.99 1.60
N ASP A 57 16.31 14.83 1.00
CA ASP A 57 16.49 14.87 -0.45
C ASP A 57 17.19 13.59 -0.93
N LEU A 58 18.19 13.13 -0.18
CA LEU A 58 18.86 11.86 -0.43
C LEU A 58 17.89 10.68 -0.27
N ALA A 59 17.07 10.69 0.78
CA ALA A 59 16.10 9.64 1.01
C ALA A 59 15.05 9.57 -0.09
N TYR A 60 14.50 10.71 -0.52
CA TYR A 60 13.52 10.76 -1.61
C TYR A 60 14.08 10.16 -2.89
N ARG A 61 15.28 10.61 -3.33
CA ARG A 61 15.95 10.07 -4.53
C ARG A 61 16.22 8.56 -4.41
N THR A 62 16.67 8.12 -3.24
CA THR A 62 16.95 6.70 -2.98
C THR A 62 15.68 5.85 -3.08
N ILE A 63 14.56 6.34 -2.56
CA ILE A 63 13.25 5.67 -2.63
C ILE A 63 12.76 5.63 -4.08
N GLU A 64 12.84 6.75 -4.79
CA GLU A 64 12.43 6.89 -6.19
C GLU A 64 13.20 5.92 -7.10
N GLU A 65 14.53 5.91 -7.02
CA GLU A 65 15.39 4.98 -7.76
C GLU A 65 15.06 3.50 -7.45
N ALA A 66 14.80 3.19 -6.17
CA ALA A 66 14.44 1.82 -5.76
C ALA A 66 13.08 1.39 -6.32
N VAL A 67 12.10 2.30 -6.35
CA VAL A 67 10.75 2.04 -6.86
C VAL A 67 10.77 1.88 -8.38
N CYS A 68 11.38 2.82 -9.11
CA CYS A 68 11.45 2.78 -10.57
C CYS A 68 12.27 1.61 -11.11
N SER A 69 13.24 1.10 -10.33
CA SER A 69 14.02 -0.09 -10.71
C SER A 69 13.35 -1.43 -10.36
N THR A 70 12.14 -1.41 -9.80
CA THR A 70 11.42 -2.62 -9.40
C THR A 70 10.60 -3.19 -10.58
N PRO A 71 10.81 -4.47 -10.96
CA PRO A 71 10.03 -5.12 -12.01
C PRO A 71 8.52 -5.12 -11.71
N PHE A 72 7.71 -5.09 -12.77
CA PHE A 72 6.24 -5.13 -12.74
C PHE A 72 5.56 -3.90 -12.11
N VAL A 73 6.32 -2.90 -11.67
CA VAL A 73 5.81 -1.56 -11.38
C VAL A 73 5.58 -0.85 -12.71
N LEU A 74 4.41 -0.25 -12.87
CA LEU A 74 4.07 0.52 -14.06
C LEU A 74 4.72 1.91 -14.01
N GLU A 75 5.18 2.38 -15.17
CA GLU A 75 5.63 3.75 -15.39
C GLU A 75 4.45 4.71 -15.62
N ASP A 76 3.36 4.20 -16.17
CA ASP A 76 2.09 4.91 -16.34
C ASP A 76 0.94 4.03 -15.80
N PRO A 77 0.28 4.40 -14.69
CA PRO A 77 0.45 5.64 -13.93
C PRO A 77 1.76 5.65 -13.12
N GLU A 78 2.41 6.82 -13.07
CA GLU A 78 3.71 6.99 -12.40
C GLU A 78 3.63 6.67 -10.89
N PRO A 79 4.66 6.01 -10.33
CA PRO A 79 4.82 5.91 -8.88
C PRO A 79 4.83 7.27 -8.21
N ASN A 80 4.14 7.39 -7.07
CA ASN A 80 4.11 8.63 -6.30
C ASN A 80 4.68 8.40 -4.90
N ILE A 81 5.54 9.30 -4.44
CA ILE A 81 6.13 9.27 -3.10
C ILE A 81 5.70 10.54 -2.36
N TYR A 82 5.06 10.38 -1.22
CA TYR A 82 4.58 11.49 -0.41
C TYR A 82 5.23 11.47 0.97
N PHE A 83 5.78 12.60 1.40
CA PHE A 83 6.09 12.82 2.81
C PHE A 83 4.76 13.05 3.56
N GLN A 84 4.38 12.12 4.43
CA GLN A 84 3.14 12.19 5.20
C GLN A 84 3.26 13.08 6.42
N GLY A 85 4.45 13.16 7.01
CA GLY A 85 4.71 14.00 8.16
C GLY A 85 5.67 13.36 9.16
N PHE A 86 5.51 13.79 10.40
CA PHE A 86 6.39 13.49 11.52
C PHE A 86 5.70 12.48 12.44
N GLY A 87 6.18 11.23 12.43
CA GLY A 87 5.75 10.17 13.34
C GLY A 87 6.51 10.19 14.67
N ASP A 88 6.08 9.38 15.64
CA ASP A 88 6.64 9.38 17.01
C ASP A 88 8.15 9.13 17.07
N SER A 89 8.70 8.38 16.12
CA SER A 89 10.14 8.09 16.03
C SER A 89 10.68 8.09 14.60
N SER A 90 9.87 8.51 13.62
CA SER A 90 10.22 8.46 12.19
C SER A 90 9.69 9.65 11.40
N LEU A 91 10.35 9.92 10.28
CA LEU A 91 9.84 10.68 9.15
C LEU A 91 9.06 9.72 8.25
N ASP A 92 7.76 9.96 8.08
CA ASP A 92 6.85 8.99 7.46
C ASP A 92 6.61 9.30 5.98
N PHE A 93 6.77 8.28 5.14
CA PHE A 93 6.58 8.34 3.69
C PHE A 93 5.51 7.34 3.23
N SER A 94 4.66 7.78 2.30
CA SER A 94 3.71 6.95 1.57
C SER A 94 4.17 6.78 0.13
N ILE A 95 4.50 5.55 -0.25
CA ILE A 95 4.91 5.20 -1.60
C ILE A 95 3.73 4.49 -2.26
N ARG A 96 3.26 5.01 -3.39
CA ARG A 96 2.13 4.48 -4.15
C ARG A 96 2.61 4.04 -5.51
N VAL A 97 2.38 2.77 -5.82
CA VAL A 97 2.75 2.17 -7.10
C VAL A 97 1.56 1.45 -7.71
N TYR A 98 1.60 1.25 -9.02
CA TYR A 98 0.58 0.52 -9.77
C TYR A 98 1.21 -0.72 -10.41
N VAL A 99 0.47 -1.83 -10.39
CA VAL A 99 0.87 -3.08 -11.06
C VAL A 99 -0.25 -3.53 -12.00
N SER A 100 0.10 -4.05 -13.17
CA SER A 100 -0.86 -4.48 -14.20
C SER A 100 -1.67 -5.71 -13.79
N GLU A 101 -1.07 -6.62 -13.02
CA GLU A 101 -1.67 -7.91 -12.67
C GLU A 101 -1.80 -8.09 -11.15
N PRO A 102 -3.02 -8.33 -10.63
CA PRO A 102 -3.25 -8.56 -9.20
C PRO A 102 -2.45 -9.74 -8.64
N ALA A 103 -2.15 -10.75 -9.46
CA ALA A 103 -1.35 -11.91 -9.07
C ALA A 103 0.08 -11.54 -8.64
N TYR A 104 0.65 -10.47 -9.21
CA TYR A 104 1.99 -10.01 -8.86
C TYR A 104 2.03 -9.12 -7.62
N ARG A 105 0.87 -8.71 -7.08
CA ARG A 105 0.78 -7.79 -5.93
C ARG A 105 1.70 -8.19 -4.78
N MET A 106 1.65 -9.44 -4.34
CA MET A 106 2.45 -9.92 -3.20
C MET A 106 3.94 -9.97 -3.54
N ARG A 107 4.30 -10.39 -4.75
CA ARG A 107 5.69 -10.48 -5.21
C ARG A 107 6.32 -9.11 -5.34
N VAL A 108 5.62 -8.15 -5.95
CA VAL A 108 6.08 -6.77 -6.11
C VAL A 108 6.19 -6.09 -4.76
N THR A 109 5.20 -6.27 -3.87
CA THR A 109 5.27 -5.75 -2.50
C THR A 109 6.52 -6.26 -1.78
N HIS A 110 6.82 -7.56 -1.86
CA HIS A 110 8.03 -8.12 -1.27
C HIS A 110 9.31 -7.52 -1.87
N ASP A 111 9.40 -7.46 -3.21
CA ASP A 111 10.59 -6.95 -3.89
C ASP A 111 10.84 -5.48 -3.58
N LEU A 112 9.78 -4.66 -3.52
CA LEU A 112 9.84 -3.26 -3.09
C LEU A 112 10.44 -3.14 -1.69
N HIS A 113 9.93 -3.87 -0.69
CA HIS A 113 10.47 -3.81 0.66
C HIS A 113 11.96 -4.19 0.72
N VAL A 114 12.35 -5.25 0.01
CA VAL A 114 13.75 -5.71 -0.02
C VAL A 114 14.66 -4.69 -0.70
N ARG A 115 14.22 -4.12 -1.81
CA ARG A 115 14.98 -3.10 -2.57
C ARG A 115 15.09 -1.80 -1.81
N LEU A 116 14.00 -1.30 -1.25
CA LEU A 116 13.99 -0.11 -0.41
C LEU A 116 14.94 -0.29 0.77
N LEU A 117 14.86 -1.41 1.50
CA LEU A 117 15.75 -1.69 2.62
C LEU A 117 17.22 -1.72 2.19
N LYS A 118 17.55 -2.34 1.05
CA LYS A 118 18.92 -2.38 0.53
C LYS A 118 19.42 -1.00 0.09
N ALA A 119 18.58 -0.23 -0.61
CA ALA A 119 18.92 1.09 -1.12
C ALA A 119 19.17 2.07 0.03
N LEU A 120 18.27 2.10 1.02
CA LEU A 120 18.41 2.94 2.22
C LEU A 120 19.69 2.60 2.99
N ARG A 121 19.95 1.30 3.23
CA ARG A 121 21.19 0.85 3.90
C ARG A 121 22.45 1.24 3.14
N LYS A 122 22.43 1.15 1.80
CA LYS A 122 23.57 1.53 0.96
C LYS A 122 23.91 3.02 1.09
N GLN A 123 22.90 3.87 1.30
CA GLN A 123 23.05 5.31 1.48
C GLN A 123 23.19 5.73 2.95
N GLY A 124 23.27 4.78 3.88
CA GLY A 124 23.38 5.06 5.31
C GLY A 124 22.11 5.65 5.94
N ILE A 125 20.95 5.50 5.29
CA ILE A 125 19.68 5.96 5.83
C ILE A 125 19.14 4.90 6.79
N GLU A 126 19.08 5.26 8.07
CA GLU A 126 18.60 4.37 9.12
C GLU A 126 17.07 4.33 9.18
N ILE A 127 16.52 3.12 9.37
CA ILE A 127 15.12 2.90 9.71
C ILE A 127 15.05 2.85 11.24
N PRO A 128 14.31 3.76 11.88
CA PRO A 128 14.33 3.90 13.33
C PRO A 128 13.58 2.74 13.98
N PHE A 129 14.10 2.28 15.11
CA PHE A 129 13.33 1.47 16.04
C PHE A 129 12.48 2.40 16.93
N PRO A 130 11.31 1.95 17.41
CA PRO A 130 10.54 2.71 18.38
C PRO A 130 11.40 3.06 19.59
N GLN A 131 11.57 4.36 19.87
CA GLN A 131 12.33 4.80 21.03
C GLN A 131 11.39 4.98 22.22
N ARG A 132 11.79 4.46 23.38
CA ARG A 132 11.08 4.70 24.65
C ARG A 132 12.04 5.34 25.64
N GLU A 133 11.80 6.60 25.94
CA GLU A 133 12.55 7.29 26.99
C GLU A 133 11.89 7.01 28.36
N LEU A 134 12.70 6.60 29.34
CA LEU A 134 12.26 6.36 30.72
C LEU A 134 12.87 7.43 31.61
N HIS A 135 12.07 8.41 32.04
CA HIS A 135 12.48 9.34 33.08
C HIS A 135 12.17 8.75 34.45
N VAL A 136 13.22 8.28 35.13
CA VAL A 136 13.11 7.79 36.52
C VAL A 136 13.32 8.98 37.45
N HIS A 137 12.23 9.49 38.02
CA HIS A 137 12.32 10.38 39.16
C HIS A 137 12.63 9.55 40.41
N SER A 138 13.78 9.78 41.04
CA SER A 138 14.08 9.17 42.33
C SER A 138 13.04 9.65 43.35
N LEU A 139 12.30 8.70 43.91
CA LEU A 139 11.52 8.97 45.11
C LEU A 139 12.52 9.28 46.23
N SER A 140 12.46 10.50 46.76
CA SER A 140 13.25 10.90 47.92
C SER A 140 13.00 9.90 49.05
N THR A 141 14.04 9.18 49.45
CA THR A 141 14.02 8.23 50.55
C THR A 141 13.66 8.94 51.86
N ALA A 142 12.36 8.98 52.19
CA ALA A 142 11.84 9.36 53.49
C ALA A 142 11.53 8.11 54.33
N LEU A 143 12.46 7.14 54.32
CA LEU A 143 12.39 5.91 55.13
C LEU A 143 13.66 5.71 55.97
N ALA A 144 14.30 6.82 56.36
CA ALA A 144 15.26 6.84 57.46
C ALA A 144 14.57 7.54 58.64
N ASP A 145 13.67 6.83 59.33
CA ASP A 145 13.27 7.10 60.72
C ASP A 145 12.31 6.00 61.21
N LYS A 146 12.89 4.87 61.67
CA LYS A 146 12.49 4.14 62.90
C LYS A 146 13.38 2.94 63.16
#